data_AF-A0A4S3JDW7-F1
#
_entry.id   AF-A0A4S3JDW7-F1
#
_cell.length_a   1.000
_cell.length_b   1.000
_cell.length_c   1.000
_cell.angle_alpha   90.00
_cell.angle_beta   90.00
_cell.angle_gamma   90.00
#
_symmetry.space_group_name_H-M   'P 1'
#
loop_
_entity.id
_entity.type
_entity.pdbx_description
1 polymer ?
#
loop_
_entity_poly.entity_id
_entity_poly.type
_entity_poly.pdbx_seq_one_letter_code
_entity_poly.pdbx_strand_id
1 'polypeptide(L)'
;MDQKETIVVIGAGVIGLSTALRIQKHLRHSQSILIVAKDFPNTTSLNYASPWAGAHYRPVPESSAQFLKEESQARRTYDHFKTLVAQDPSAGVQCIEGIEHLESPPPEYLDETSIHNAYSHVDGFQQLSPEECPSPVKWGARYRTFIVNSPLYCAYMLRQCIVKGGQIREYTLVNVMEAFHLAGNVKTVVNCSGMGFGDPKSYIIRDGTWSFCIPRPLGGGTIIGGTKQPHNWDPNPSIETRKQLLSNAAKWFPFTPESEGKFDVICDIVGRRPAREGGMRLEAEKVVGDRFIVHAYGAGGRGYELSWGVAEDVVLLMCKNGLTTYNFLGFFGGVNATTRRSLALLSNPDCFGTHINPHTYYTTRSEMRNIWHIHLGLLGVASSQQTNDCREETEMNDDKRQNVNVNRQSPQLRRSIQSEFGVRD
;
A
#
# COMPACT_ATOMS: atom_id res chain seq x y z
N MET A 1 7.42 25.85 30.17
CA MET A 1 6.84 25.39 28.88
C MET A 1 5.95 24.22 29.22
N ASP A 2 4.72 24.18 28.71
CA ASP A 2 3.81 23.07 28.99
C ASP A 2 4.32 21.77 28.35
N GLN A 3 4.15 20.66 29.06
CA GLN A 3 4.57 19.36 28.54
C GLN A 3 3.69 18.95 27.36
N LYS A 4 4.30 18.78 26.18
CA LYS A 4 3.58 18.34 24.97
C LYS A 4 2.80 17.06 25.23
N GLU A 5 1.59 16.99 24.70
CA GLU A 5 0.83 15.74 24.65
C GLU A 5 1.59 14.74 23.78
N THR A 6 1.81 13.54 24.29
CA THR A 6 2.43 12.43 23.57
C THR A 6 1.35 11.46 23.13
N ILE A 7 1.15 11.34 21.82
CA ILE A 7 0.29 10.30 21.24
C ILE A 7 1.12 9.01 21.16
N VAL A 8 0.66 7.95 21.82
CA VAL A 8 1.38 6.67 21.85
C VAL A 8 0.79 5.71 20.83
N VAL A 9 1.58 5.24 19.87
CA VAL A 9 1.16 4.21 18.90
C VAL A 9 1.77 2.86 19.30
N ILE A 10 0.93 1.88 19.58
CA ILE A 10 1.35 0.55 20.01
C ILE A 10 1.55 -0.36 18.80
N GLY A 11 2.75 -0.91 18.66
CA GLY A 11 3.14 -1.88 17.64
C GLY A 11 3.81 -1.23 16.41
N ALA A 12 5.02 -1.67 16.08
CA ALA A 12 5.75 -1.25 14.88
C ALA A 12 5.49 -2.16 13.68
N GLY A 13 4.30 -2.76 13.60
CA GLY A 13 3.83 -3.49 12.41
C GLY A 13 3.35 -2.55 11.31
N VAL A 14 3.07 -3.08 10.12
CA VAL A 14 2.67 -2.27 8.95
C VAL A 14 1.53 -1.28 9.25
N ILE A 15 0.49 -1.71 9.98
CA ILE A 15 -0.63 -0.85 10.40
C ILE A 15 -0.18 0.27 11.35
N GLY A 16 0.66 -0.04 12.34
CA GLY A 16 1.12 0.95 13.32
C GLY A 16 2.10 1.96 12.71
N LEU A 17 2.93 1.53 11.77
CA LEU A 17 3.88 2.38 11.05
C LEU A 17 3.17 3.33 10.06
N SER A 18 2.24 2.84 9.24
CA SER A 18 1.44 3.69 8.35
C SER A 18 0.59 4.68 9.16
N THR A 19 0.01 4.22 10.27
CA THR A 19 -0.78 5.04 11.20
C THR A 19 0.07 6.13 11.87
N ALA A 20 1.28 5.81 12.35
CA ALA A 20 2.19 6.80 12.92
C ALA A 20 2.61 7.86 11.89
N LEU A 21 2.99 7.44 10.67
CA LEU A 21 3.29 8.35 9.56
C LEU A 21 2.11 9.22 9.16
N ARG A 22 0.88 8.69 9.22
CA ARG A 22 -0.32 9.48 8.93
C ARG A 22 -0.60 10.50 10.04
N ILE A 23 -0.58 10.09 11.30
CA ILE A 23 -0.77 10.98 12.47
C ILE A 23 0.23 12.13 12.44
N GLN A 24 1.49 11.90 12.06
CA GLN A 24 2.51 12.96 11.92
C GLN A 24 2.12 14.11 10.98
N LYS A 25 1.27 13.88 9.96
CA LYS A 25 0.76 14.96 9.09
C LYS A 25 -0.32 15.82 9.75
N HIS A 26 -0.90 15.36 10.86
CA HIS A 26 -2.08 15.90 11.51
C HIS A 26 -1.83 16.45 12.94
N LEU A 27 -0.67 16.13 13.53
CA LEU A 27 -0.23 16.60 14.85
C LEU A 27 -0.36 18.13 15.02
N ARG A 28 -0.84 18.54 16.20
CA ARG A 28 -0.80 19.93 16.67
C ARG A 28 0.63 20.31 17.08
N HIS A 29 0.99 21.59 17.08
CA HIS A 29 2.31 22.03 17.55
C HIS A 29 2.59 21.65 19.02
N SER A 30 1.55 21.53 19.84
CA SER A 30 1.59 21.06 21.23
C SER A 30 1.65 19.53 21.39
N GLN A 31 1.63 18.77 20.29
CA GLN A 31 1.67 17.30 20.29
C GLN A 31 3.03 16.76 19.84
N SER A 32 3.24 15.48 20.15
CA SER A 32 4.37 14.63 19.78
C SER A 32 3.89 13.19 19.61
N ILE A 33 4.71 12.32 19.03
CA ILE A 33 4.34 10.91 18.80
C ILE A 33 5.45 9.95 19.27
N LEU A 34 5.04 8.86 19.92
CA LEU A 34 5.91 7.81 20.43
C LEU A 34 5.40 6.44 19.95
N ILE A 35 6.20 5.72 19.17
CA ILE A 35 5.92 4.32 18.81
C ILE A 35 6.45 3.42 19.92
N VAL A 36 5.60 2.57 20.47
CA VAL A 36 5.95 1.60 21.53
C VAL A 36 5.69 0.20 21.01
N ALA A 37 6.70 -0.66 20.98
CA ALA A 37 6.53 -2.04 20.54
C ALA A 37 7.50 -3.00 21.25
N LYS A 38 7.11 -4.27 21.34
CA LYS A 38 8.04 -5.37 21.61
C LYS A 38 8.91 -5.67 20.40
N ASP A 39 8.26 -5.77 19.23
CA ASP A 39 8.88 -6.20 17.99
C ASP A 39 8.95 -5.03 16.99
N PHE A 40 10.13 -4.84 16.39
CA PHE A 40 10.48 -3.81 15.41
C PHE A 40 10.99 -4.45 14.10
N PRO A 41 11.16 -3.71 12.98
CA PRO A 41 11.47 -4.26 11.65
C PRO A 41 12.76 -5.09 11.54
N ASN A 42 13.66 -5.00 12.52
CA ASN A 42 14.88 -5.78 12.69
C ASN A 42 14.69 -7.10 13.46
N THR A 43 13.49 -7.38 13.99
CA THR A 43 13.19 -8.55 14.83
C THR A 43 12.59 -9.70 14.01
N THR A 44 12.94 -10.93 14.40
CA THR A 44 12.49 -12.18 13.75
C THR A 44 11.40 -12.91 14.55
N SER A 45 10.55 -12.16 15.25
CA SER A 45 9.44 -12.71 16.03
C SER A 45 8.34 -13.28 15.11
N LEU A 46 8.01 -14.56 15.27
CA LEU A 46 6.92 -15.23 14.54
C LEU A 46 5.51 -14.64 14.83
N ASN A 47 5.36 -13.90 15.94
CA ASN A 47 4.14 -13.17 16.28
C ASN A 47 4.13 -11.74 15.68
N TYR A 48 5.29 -11.21 15.29
CA TYR A 48 5.41 -9.97 14.53
C TYR A 48 5.14 -10.25 13.05
N ALA A 49 3.86 -10.22 12.67
CA ALA A 49 3.41 -10.70 11.36
C ALA A 49 3.95 -9.95 10.14
N SER A 50 4.51 -8.74 10.30
CA SER A 50 4.77 -7.83 9.18
C SER A 50 5.92 -8.27 8.26
N PRO A 51 7.12 -8.64 8.73
CA PRO A 51 8.22 -9.14 7.87
C PRO A 51 7.87 -10.41 7.07
N TRP A 52 6.91 -11.19 7.55
CA TRP A 52 6.54 -12.51 7.01
C TRP A 52 5.45 -12.46 5.93
N ALA A 53 4.82 -11.31 5.72
CA ALA A 53 3.89 -11.13 4.60
C ALA A 53 4.64 -11.12 3.26
N GLY A 54 3.97 -11.49 2.16
CA GLY A 54 4.57 -11.57 0.83
C GLY A 54 5.36 -10.30 0.43
N ALA A 55 4.72 -9.14 0.25
CA ALA A 55 3.28 -8.90 0.19
C ALA A 55 2.88 -8.33 -1.18
N HIS A 56 1.60 -8.41 -1.53
CA HIS A 56 1.07 -7.84 -2.77
C HIS A 56 -0.30 -7.20 -2.52
N TYR A 57 -0.73 -6.35 -3.45
CA TYR A 57 -2.10 -5.90 -3.58
C TYR A 57 -2.91 -6.86 -4.46
N ARG A 58 -4.16 -7.16 -4.10
CA ARG A 58 -5.07 -7.98 -4.89
C ARG A 58 -6.52 -7.52 -4.63
N PRO A 59 -7.26 -7.09 -5.65
CA PRO A 59 -8.70 -6.90 -5.54
C PRO A 59 -9.42 -8.19 -5.15
N VAL A 60 -10.53 -8.06 -4.44
CA VAL A 60 -11.44 -9.17 -4.12
C VAL A 60 -12.86 -8.72 -4.41
N PRO A 61 -13.54 -9.30 -5.41
CA PRO A 61 -14.98 -9.14 -5.60
C PRO A 61 -15.72 -9.78 -4.41
N GLU A 62 -16.23 -8.95 -3.50
CA GLU A 62 -17.12 -9.39 -2.42
C GLU A 62 -18.05 -8.24 -1.99
N SER A 63 -19.34 -8.54 -1.85
CA SER A 63 -20.42 -7.54 -1.69
C SER A 63 -20.81 -7.25 -0.23
N SER A 64 -20.19 -7.93 0.73
CA SER A 64 -20.41 -7.75 2.17
C SER A 64 -20.11 -6.32 2.63
N ALA A 65 -20.91 -5.77 3.55
CA ALA A 65 -20.69 -4.43 4.10
C ALA A 65 -19.34 -4.27 4.83
N GLN A 66 -18.75 -5.36 5.34
CA GLN A 66 -17.38 -5.37 5.84
C GLN A 66 -16.38 -5.23 4.67
N PHE A 67 -16.58 -6.00 3.60
CA PHE A 67 -15.70 -6.00 2.44
C PHE A 67 -15.74 -4.68 1.68
N LEU A 68 -16.90 -4.05 1.48
CA LEU A 68 -16.99 -2.71 0.88
C LEU A 68 -16.19 -1.64 1.67
N LYS A 69 -16.14 -1.76 3.01
CA LYS A 69 -15.31 -0.89 3.86
C LYS A 69 -13.82 -1.19 3.67
N GLU A 70 -13.42 -2.46 3.75
CA GLU A 70 -12.03 -2.88 3.55
C GLU A 70 -11.55 -2.58 2.12
N GLU A 71 -12.40 -2.71 1.11
CA GLU A 71 -12.11 -2.37 -0.28
C GLU A 71 -11.88 -0.86 -0.45
N SER A 72 -12.68 -0.01 0.20
CA SER A 72 -12.41 1.44 0.25
C SER A 72 -11.05 1.76 0.88
N GLN A 73 -10.65 1.02 1.93
CA GLN A 73 -9.32 1.14 2.53
C GLN A 73 -8.21 0.61 1.62
N ALA A 74 -8.49 -0.46 0.87
CA ALA A 74 -7.59 -1.07 -0.09
C ALA A 74 -7.31 -0.12 -1.28
N ARG A 75 -8.35 0.48 -1.87
CA ARG A 75 -8.24 1.48 -2.95
C ARG A 75 -7.34 2.66 -2.55
N ARG A 76 -7.59 3.28 -1.38
CA ARG A 76 -6.74 4.39 -0.88
C ARG A 76 -5.29 3.97 -0.58
N THR A 77 -5.05 2.67 -0.32
CA THR A 77 -3.71 2.10 -0.17
C THR A 77 -3.04 1.81 -1.51
N TYR A 78 -3.79 1.41 -2.54
CA TYR A 78 -3.33 1.32 -3.93
C TYR A 78 -2.88 2.70 -4.45
N ASP A 79 -3.68 3.74 -4.22
CA ASP A 79 -3.35 5.12 -4.57
C ASP A 79 -2.09 5.63 -3.83
N HIS A 80 -1.93 5.23 -2.56
CA HIS A 80 -0.69 5.50 -1.82
C HIS A 80 0.51 4.81 -2.48
N PHE A 81 0.43 3.53 -2.85
CA PHE A 81 1.54 2.83 -3.51
C PHE A 81 1.84 3.41 -4.90
N LYS A 82 0.81 3.77 -5.68
CA LYS A 82 0.95 4.44 -6.99
C LYS A 82 1.67 5.79 -6.87
N THR A 83 1.36 6.54 -5.82
CA THR A 83 2.07 7.80 -5.47
C THR A 83 3.51 7.54 -4.99
N LEU A 84 3.69 6.56 -4.10
CA LEU A 84 4.97 6.25 -3.47
C LEU A 84 6.02 5.76 -4.47
N VAL A 85 5.66 4.84 -5.36
CA VAL A 85 6.59 4.29 -6.38
C VAL A 85 7.09 5.37 -7.33
N ALA A 86 6.29 6.41 -7.60
CA ALA A 86 6.68 7.56 -8.40
C ALA A 86 7.54 8.60 -7.64
N GLN A 87 7.59 8.54 -6.30
CA GLN A 87 8.28 9.53 -5.45
C GLN A 87 9.56 8.99 -4.79
N ASP A 88 9.54 7.75 -4.31
CA ASP A 88 10.66 7.11 -3.63
C ASP A 88 10.71 5.60 -3.95
N PRO A 89 11.42 5.19 -5.02
CA PRO A 89 11.59 3.77 -5.35
C PRO A 89 12.46 3.01 -4.33
N SER A 90 13.14 3.69 -3.40
CA SER A 90 13.92 3.03 -2.34
C SER A 90 13.04 2.43 -1.23
N ALA A 91 11.75 2.78 -1.19
CA ALA A 91 10.80 2.32 -0.18
C ALA A 91 10.54 0.80 -0.20
N GLY A 92 10.96 0.07 -1.24
CA GLY A 92 10.72 -1.37 -1.33
C GLY A 92 9.29 -1.73 -1.77
N VAL A 93 8.65 -0.86 -2.55
CA VAL A 93 7.40 -1.14 -3.26
C VAL A 93 7.67 -1.03 -4.77
N GLN A 94 7.08 -1.90 -5.58
CA GLN A 94 7.22 -1.87 -7.04
C GLN A 94 5.89 -2.22 -7.72
N CYS A 95 5.60 -1.57 -8.85
CA CYS A 95 4.47 -1.93 -9.70
C CYS A 95 4.90 -2.98 -10.74
N ILE A 96 4.17 -4.10 -10.82
CA ILE A 96 4.36 -5.17 -11.80
C ILE A 96 3.04 -5.52 -12.49
N GLU A 97 3.10 -6.38 -13.51
CA GLU A 97 1.93 -7.15 -13.91
C GLU A 97 1.76 -8.31 -12.91
N GLY A 98 0.53 -8.50 -12.43
CA GLY A 98 0.11 -9.68 -11.70
C GLY A 98 -0.83 -10.51 -12.56
N ILE A 99 -0.73 -11.83 -12.45
CA ILE A 99 -1.64 -12.80 -13.07
C ILE A 99 -2.33 -13.58 -11.95
N GLU A 100 -3.65 -13.71 -12.04
CA GLU A 100 -4.51 -14.36 -11.07
C GLU A 100 -5.25 -15.53 -11.73
N HIS A 101 -5.30 -16.68 -11.05
CA HIS A 101 -5.92 -17.90 -11.55
C HIS A 101 -6.77 -18.57 -10.46
N LEU A 102 -7.97 -19.02 -10.81
CA LEU A 102 -8.91 -19.72 -9.92
C LEU A 102 -9.43 -21.02 -10.57
N GLU A 103 -9.11 -22.17 -9.98
CA GLU A 103 -9.66 -23.48 -10.36
C GLU A 103 -11.15 -23.63 -9.97
N SER A 104 -11.59 -22.91 -8.94
CA SER A 104 -12.97 -22.85 -8.46
C SER A 104 -13.27 -21.42 -8.02
N PRO A 105 -13.59 -20.51 -8.96
CA PRO A 105 -13.98 -19.14 -8.64
C PRO A 105 -15.26 -19.09 -7.80
N PRO A 106 -15.33 -18.25 -6.76
CA PRO A 106 -16.58 -17.88 -6.11
C PRO A 106 -17.59 -17.23 -7.09
N PRO A 107 -18.90 -17.25 -6.81
CA PRO A 107 -19.92 -16.63 -7.67
C PRO A 107 -19.65 -15.16 -8.02
N GLU A 108 -19.02 -14.41 -7.11
CA GLU A 108 -18.66 -13.00 -7.25
C GLU A 108 -17.60 -12.75 -8.33
N TYR A 109 -16.82 -13.76 -8.70
CA TYR A 109 -15.89 -13.71 -9.84
C TYR A 109 -16.56 -14.08 -11.18
N LEU A 110 -17.82 -14.54 -11.13
CA LEU A 110 -18.65 -14.88 -12.30
C LEU A 110 -19.73 -13.82 -12.60
N ASP A 111 -19.86 -12.81 -11.75
CA ASP A 111 -20.69 -11.61 -12.00
C ASP A 111 -19.84 -10.47 -12.55
N GLU A 112 -20.18 -10.01 -13.75
CA GLU A 112 -19.53 -8.88 -14.42
C GLU A 112 -19.59 -7.60 -13.58
N THR A 113 -20.64 -7.39 -12.78
CA THR A 113 -20.80 -6.19 -11.95
C THR A 113 -19.80 -6.18 -10.79
N SER A 114 -19.67 -7.31 -10.09
CA SER A 114 -18.72 -7.51 -8.98
C SER A 114 -17.27 -7.48 -9.47
N ILE A 115 -16.97 -8.08 -10.63
CA ILE A 115 -15.67 -7.94 -11.32
C ILE A 115 -15.40 -6.47 -11.68
N HIS A 116 -16.32 -5.79 -12.35
CA HIS A 116 -16.14 -4.38 -12.74
C HIS A 116 -15.90 -3.50 -11.51
N ASN A 117 -16.71 -3.65 -10.46
CA ASN A 117 -16.53 -2.93 -9.21
C ASN A 117 -15.11 -3.15 -8.67
N ALA A 118 -14.72 -4.39 -8.37
CA ALA A 118 -13.45 -4.70 -7.71
C ALA A 118 -12.20 -4.31 -8.53
N TYR A 119 -12.24 -4.45 -9.86
CA TYR A 119 -11.07 -4.22 -10.72
C TYR A 119 -11.06 -2.85 -11.44
N SER A 120 -12.14 -2.06 -11.37
CA SER A 120 -12.27 -0.73 -12.05
C SER A 120 -11.12 0.26 -11.83
N HIS A 121 -10.40 0.21 -10.71
CA HIS A 121 -9.32 1.15 -10.37
C HIS A 121 -7.91 0.62 -10.61
N VAL A 122 -7.73 -0.65 -10.98
CA VAL A 122 -6.38 -1.18 -11.26
C VAL A 122 -6.02 -1.00 -12.74
N ASP A 123 -4.83 -0.47 -13.02
CA ASP A 123 -4.43 -0.19 -14.40
C ASP A 123 -4.30 -1.49 -15.21
N GLY A 124 -4.78 -1.49 -16.47
CA GLY A 124 -4.57 -2.60 -17.40
C GLY A 124 -5.23 -3.93 -17.01
N PHE A 125 -6.39 -3.90 -16.33
CA PHE A 125 -7.19 -5.11 -16.10
C PHE A 125 -7.66 -5.74 -17.42
N GLN A 126 -7.39 -7.03 -17.58
CA GLN A 126 -7.92 -7.88 -18.64
C GLN A 126 -8.23 -9.27 -18.04
N GLN A 127 -9.50 -9.70 -18.14
CA GLN A 127 -9.87 -11.10 -17.89
C GLN A 127 -9.29 -11.98 -19.02
N LEU A 128 -8.73 -13.13 -18.65
CA LEU A 128 -8.16 -14.10 -19.59
C LEU A 128 -9.26 -14.88 -20.31
N SER A 129 -8.99 -15.30 -21.55
CA SER A 129 -9.89 -16.23 -22.25
C SER A 129 -9.75 -17.66 -21.70
N PRO A 130 -10.72 -18.56 -21.95
CA PRO A 130 -10.61 -19.97 -21.56
C PRO A 130 -9.38 -20.68 -22.13
N GLU A 131 -8.90 -20.25 -23.30
CA GLU A 131 -7.72 -20.79 -23.98
C GLU A 131 -6.40 -20.24 -23.40
N GLU A 132 -6.42 -19.06 -22.78
CA GLU A 132 -5.29 -18.51 -22.03
C GLU A 132 -5.17 -19.11 -20.61
N CYS A 133 -6.24 -19.70 -20.09
CA CYS A 133 -6.28 -20.30 -18.76
C CYS A 133 -5.66 -21.72 -18.74
N PRO A 134 -4.62 -21.99 -17.92
CA PRO A 134 -4.03 -23.33 -17.85
C PRO A 134 -4.92 -24.30 -17.07
N SER A 135 -5.18 -25.50 -17.60
CA SER A 135 -6.08 -26.47 -16.96
C SER A 135 -5.65 -26.87 -15.54
N PRO A 136 -6.54 -26.89 -14.52
CA PRO A 136 -8.00 -26.78 -14.60
C PRO A 136 -8.54 -25.41 -14.14
N VAL A 137 -7.81 -24.31 -14.41
CA VAL A 137 -8.26 -22.95 -14.11
C VAL A 137 -9.53 -22.62 -14.89
N LYS A 138 -10.54 -22.07 -14.20
CA LYS A 138 -11.86 -21.71 -14.77
C LYS A 138 -12.08 -20.20 -14.92
N TRP A 139 -11.32 -19.41 -14.18
CA TRP A 139 -11.29 -17.96 -14.27
C TRP A 139 -9.87 -17.45 -14.04
N GLY A 140 -9.46 -16.45 -14.80
CA GLY A 140 -8.19 -15.76 -14.57
C GLY A 140 -8.20 -14.35 -15.12
N ALA A 141 -7.26 -13.53 -14.64
CA ALA A 141 -7.07 -12.16 -15.09
C ALA A 141 -5.59 -11.75 -15.02
N ARG A 142 -5.21 -10.76 -15.82
CA ARG A 142 -3.96 -10.00 -15.69
C ARG A 142 -4.27 -8.54 -15.38
N TYR A 143 -3.45 -7.89 -14.54
CA TYR A 143 -3.61 -6.49 -14.17
C TYR A 143 -2.33 -5.89 -13.57
N ARG A 144 -2.20 -4.56 -13.54
CA ARG A 144 -1.10 -3.88 -12.85
C ARG A 144 -1.35 -3.85 -11.33
N THR A 145 -0.41 -4.42 -10.58
CA THR A 145 -0.48 -4.49 -9.11
C THR A 145 0.83 -4.05 -8.45
N PHE A 146 0.81 -3.91 -7.13
CA PHE A 146 1.96 -3.57 -6.30
C PHE A 146 2.46 -4.77 -5.50
N ILE A 147 3.77 -4.98 -5.54
CA ILE A 147 4.52 -5.92 -4.69
C ILE A 147 5.35 -5.14 -3.67
N VAL A 148 5.53 -5.73 -2.47
CA VAL A 148 6.18 -5.08 -1.33
C VAL A 148 7.25 -5.99 -0.73
N ASN A 149 8.47 -5.48 -0.62
CA ASN A 149 9.52 -6.07 0.19
C ASN A 149 9.23 -5.77 1.67
N SER A 150 8.34 -6.57 2.26
CA SER A 150 7.75 -6.38 3.59
C SER A 150 8.71 -5.88 4.69
N PRO A 151 9.84 -6.55 5.00
CA PRO A 151 10.77 -6.06 6.04
C PRO A 151 11.40 -4.72 5.68
N LEU A 152 11.80 -4.53 4.41
CA LEU A 152 12.40 -3.27 3.93
C LEU A 152 11.42 -2.11 4.02
N TYR A 153 10.15 -2.31 3.64
CA TYR A 153 9.12 -1.28 3.71
C TYR A 153 8.78 -0.90 5.16
N CYS A 154 8.73 -1.86 6.09
CA CYS A 154 8.60 -1.55 7.51
C CYS A 154 9.81 -0.78 8.06
N ALA A 155 11.04 -1.14 7.68
CA ALA A 155 12.24 -0.39 8.06
C ALA A 155 12.26 1.05 7.47
N TYR A 156 11.84 1.19 6.21
CA TYR A 156 11.65 2.48 5.54
C TYR A 156 10.63 3.36 6.28
N MET A 157 9.44 2.84 6.58
CA MET A 157 8.42 3.62 7.29
C MET A 157 8.86 4.02 8.71
N LEU A 158 9.56 3.14 9.43
CA LEU A 158 10.14 3.46 10.74
C LEU A 158 11.18 4.59 10.63
N ARG A 159 12.08 4.53 9.65
CA ARG A 159 13.06 5.59 9.37
C ARG A 159 12.35 6.92 9.05
N GLN A 160 11.29 6.89 8.24
CA GLN A 160 10.48 8.06 7.92
C GLN A 160 9.80 8.65 9.17
N CYS A 161 9.30 7.82 10.11
CA CYS A 161 8.77 8.30 11.38
C CYS A 161 9.83 9.04 12.20
N ILE A 162 11.02 8.45 12.35
CA ILE A 162 12.12 9.00 13.15
C ILE A 162 12.64 10.31 12.54
N VAL A 163 12.87 10.36 11.23
CA VAL A 163 13.30 11.58 10.51
C VAL A 163 12.28 12.72 10.62
N LYS A 164 10.99 12.40 10.78
CA LYS A 164 9.91 13.38 11.03
C LYS A 164 9.71 13.71 12.51
N GLY A 165 10.68 13.40 13.37
CA GLY A 165 10.67 13.72 14.81
C GLY A 165 9.81 12.78 15.67
N GLY A 166 9.41 11.63 15.15
CA GLY A 166 8.74 10.58 15.92
C GLY A 166 9.71 9.83 16.82
N GLN A 167 9.33 9.61 18.08
CA GLN A 167 10.12 8.85 19.03
C GLN A 167 9.77 7.35 18.96
N ILE A 168 10.68 6.49 19.42
CA ILE A 168 10.47 5.05 19.52
C ILE A 168 10.85 4.56 20.93
N ARG A 169 10.23 3.47 21.39
CA ARG A 169 10.65 2.73 22.58
C ARG A 169 10.38 1.24 22.41
N GLU A 170 11.39 0.43 22.70
CA GLU A 170 11.22 -1.01 22.87
C GLU A 170 10.63 -1.28 24.27
N TYR A 171 9.45 -1.89 24.32
CA TYR A 171 8.74 -2.21 25.56
C TYR A 171 7.66 -3.27 25.32
N THR A 172 7.59 -4.28 26.17
CA THR A 172 6.50 -5.27 26.15
C THR A 172 5.40 -4.84 27.12
N LEU A 173 4.31 -4.30 26.56
CA LEU A 173 3.07 -4.03 27.29
C LEU A 173 2.35 -5.36 27.56
N VAL A 174 1.81 -5.55 28.77
CA VAL A 174 0.90 -6.67 29.11
C VAL A 174 -0.56 -6.22 28.95
N ASN A 175 -0.85 -4.95 29.25
CA ASN A 175 -2.16 -4.32 29.10
C ASN A 175 -2.04 -2.99 28.33
N VAL A 176 -3.03 -2.69 27.50
CA VAL A 176 -3.10 -1.43 26.72
C VAL A 176 -3.03 -0.17 27.59
N MET A 177 -3.52 -0.23 28.84
CA MET A 177 -3.56 0.89 29.78
C MET A 177 -2.18 1.31 30.31
N GLU A 178 -1.16 0.45 30.23
CA GLU A 178 0.22 0.81 30.58
C GLU A 178 0.76 1.93 29.68
N ALA A 179 0.33 1.99 28.42
CA ALA A 179 0.80 2.96 27.43
C ALA A 179 0.57 4.43 27.86
N PHE A 180 -0.48 4.69 28.66
CA PHE A 180 -0.77 6.02 29.24
C PHE A 180 0.27 6.50 30.27
N HIS A 181 1.20 5.65 30.69
CA HIS A 181 2.20 5.94 31.71
C HIS A 181 3.64 5.95 31.15
N LEU A 182 3.80 5.75 29.84
CA LEU A 182 5.12 5.72 29.17
C LEU A 182 5.68 7.12 28.84
N ALA A 183 4.86 8.17 28.91
CA ALA A 183 5.28 9.57 28.88
C ALA A 183 4.40 10.41 29.83
N GLY A 184 4.87 11.59 30.26
CA GLY A 184 4.22 12.36 31.32
C GLY A 184 2.86 12.98 30.98
N ASN A 185 2.54 13.12 29.69
CA ASN A 185 1.26 13.66 29.22
C ASN A 185 0.72 12.82 28.04
N VAL A 186 0.24 11.60 28.32
CA VAL A 186 -0.45 10.75 27.33
C VAL A 186 -1.96 10.83 27.56
N LYS A 187 -2.68 11.35 26.56
CA LYS A 187 -4.15 11.34 26.49
C LYS A 187 -4.70 10.45 25.40
N THR A 188 -3.92 10.23 24.35
CA THR A 188 -4.31 9.40 23.20
C THR A 188 -3.35 8.22 23.04
N VAL A 189 -3.90 7.00 23.11
CA VAL A 189 -3.22 5.75 22.74
C VAL A 189 -3.84 5.22 21.46
N VAL A 190 -3.03 4.69 20.55
CA VAL A 190 -3.48 4.06 19.29
C VAL A 190 -3.02 2.61 19.30
N ASN A 191 -3.97 1.68 19.36
CA ASN A 191 -3.71 0.25 19.58
C ASN A 191 -3.65 -0.49 18.23
N CYS A 192 -2.43 -0.61 17.68
CA CYS A 192 -2.12 -1.39 16.47
C CYS A 192 -1.39 -2.71 16.81
N SER A 193 -1.64 -3.28 18.00
CA SER A 193 -0.95 -4.46 18.55
C SER A 193 -1.17 -5.80 17.79
N GLY A 194 -1.96 -5.80 16.71
CA GLY A 194 -2.35 -7.01 15.98
C GLY A 194 -3.41 -7.84 16.70
N MET A 195 -3.09 -8.38 17.88
CA MET A 195 -3.94 -9.29 18.67
C MET A 195 -4.77 -8.61 19.79
N GLY A 196 -4.74 -7.28 19.87
CA GLY A 196 -5.71 -6.53 20.68
C GLY A 196 -5.58 -6.63 22.20
N PHE A 197 -4.45 -7.14 22.73
CA PHE A 197 -4.27 -7.45 24.17
C PHE A 197 -5.22 -8.50 24.73
N GLY A 198 -5.49 -9.57 23.96
CA GLY A 198 -6.34 -10.67 24.40
C GLY A 198 -7.84 -10.42 24.18
N ASP A 199 -8.19 -9.60 23.20
CA ASP A 199 -9.56 -9.53 22.67
C ASP A 199 -10.00 -10.94 22.27
N PRO A 200 -11.08 -11.50 22.87
CA PRO A 200 -11.48 -12.89 22.64
C PRO A 200 -11.93 -13.16 21.20
N LYS A 201 -12.24 -12.12 20.42
CA LYS A 201 -12.52 -12.24 18.98
C LYS A 201 -11.26 -12.32 18.13
N SER A 202 -10.07 -12.05 18.68
CA SER A 202 -8.82 -12.05 17.92
C SER A 202 -8.18 -13.43 17.91
N TYR A 203 -7.96 -13.96 16.71
CA TYR A 203 -7.42 -15.29 16.49
C TYR A 203 -6.34 -15.27 15.41
N ILE A 204 -5.51 -16.30 15.39
CA ILE A 204 -4.40 -16.38 14.43
C ILE A 204 -4.89 -17.11 13.18
N ILE A 205 -5.09 -16.36 12.10
CA ILE A 205 -5.30 -16.97 10.78
C ILE A 205 -4.01 -17.65 10.39
N ARG A 206 -4.10 -18.98 10.35
CA ARG A 206 -3.40 -19.74 9.34
C ARG A 206 -4.36 -19.93 8.13
N ASP A 207 -5.43 -20.75 8.11
CA ASP A 207 -6.54 -20.93 7.08
C ASP A 207 -6.45 -22.04 5.94
N GLY A 208 -6.78 -21.86 4.63
CA GLY A 208 -6.94 -22.93 3.57
C GLY A 208 -5.80 -23.26 2.55
N THR A 209 -6.04 -23.28 1.22
CA THR A 209 -5.03 -23.64 0.16
C THR A 209 -4.88 -22.60 -0.96
N TRP A 210 -3.71 -21.96 -1.06
CA TRP A 210 -3.46 -20.81 -1.96
C TRP A 210 -2.01 -20.86 -2.44
N SER A 211 -1.76 -21.01 -3.75
CA SER A 211 -0.40 -20.90 -4.30
C SER A 211 -0.14 -19.46 -4.74
N PHE A 212 1.00 -18.88 -4.36
CA PHE A 212 1.44 -17.55 -4.79
C PHE A 212 2.97 -17.48 -4.90
N CYS A 213 3.43 -16.71 -5.89
CA CYS A 213 4.83 -16.38 -6.10
C CYS A 213 4.96 -14.86 -6.12
N ILE A 214 5.63 -14.29 -5.11
CA ILE A 214 5.74 -12.84 -4.94
C ILE A 214 7.23 -12.47 -4.96
N PRO A 215 7.80 -12.05 -6.12
CA PRO A 215 9.13 -11.47 -6.14
C PRO A 215 9.11 -10.17 -5.33
N ARG A 216 10.04 -10.02 -4.38
CA ARG A 216 10.17 -8.80 -3.58
C ARG A 216 11.13 -7.84 -4.28
N PRO A 217 10.78 -6.55 -4.43
CA PRO A 217 11.65 -5.56 -5.05
C PRO A 217 12.96 -5.36 -4.28
N LEU A 218 13.96 -4.78 -4.96
CA LEU A 218 15.28 -4.45 -4.40
C LEU A 218 16.01 -5.66 -3.79
N GLY A 219 15.97 -6.80 -4.50
CA GLY A 219 16.71 -8.01 -4.11
C GLY A 219 16.16 -8.76 -2.89
N GLY A 220 14.91 -8.51 -2.50
CA GLY A 220 14.30 -9.11 -1.29
C GLY A 220 13.98 -10.62 -1.37
N GLY A 221 14.49 -11.34 -2.36
CA GLY A 221 14.13 -12.72 -2.69
C GLY A 221 12.71 -12.85 -3.27
N THR A 222 12.26 -14.09 -3.48
CA THR A 222 10.91 -14.41 -3.95
C THR A 222 10.18 -15.20 -2.88
N ILE A 223 9.05 -14.69 -2.40
CA ILE A 223 8.19 -15.42 -1.46
C ILE A 223 7.31 -16.38 -2.25
N ILE A 224 7.72 -17.65 -2.27
CA ILE A 224 6.86 -18.77 -2.64
C ILE A 224 5.98 -19.10 -1.44
N GLY A 225 4.68 -19.20 -1.68
CA GLY A 225 3.72 -19.57 -0.65
C GLY A 225 2.43 -20.15 -1.23
N GLY A 226 1.44 -20.43 -0.38
CA GLY A 226 1.51 -20.28 1.07
C GLY A 226 0.70 -21.32 1.81
N THR A 227 1.24 -21.74 2.95
CA THR A 227 0.40 -22.40 3.94
C THR A 227 -0.57 -21.45 4.60
N LYS A 228 -1.66 -22.10 4.94
CA LYS A 228 -2.86 -21.60 5.55
C LYS A 228 -3.38 -22.91 6.22
N GLN A 229 -3.53 -22.92 7.55
CA GLN A 229 -3.84 -24.09 8.44
C GLN A 229 -4.43 -23.64 9.82
N PRO A 230 -5.75 -23.37 10.01
CA PRO A 230 -6.25 -22.64 11.18
C PRO A 230 -6.00 -23.37 12.50
N HIS A 231 -5.87 -22.62 13.60
CA HIS A 231 -5.53 -23.12 14.94
C HIS A 231 -4.22 -23.93 15.08
N ASN A 232 -3.42 -24.12 14.03
CA ASN A 232 -2.09 -24.69 14.17
C ASN A 232 -1.13 -23.67 14.84
N TRP A 233 -0.61 -24.02 16.01
CA TRP A 233 0.32 -23.18 16.78
C TRP A 233 1.80 -23.52 16.57
N ASP A 234 2.15 -24.60 15.85
CA ASP A 234 3.54 -25.04 15.66
C ASP A 234 4.42 -23.88 15.13
N PRO A 235 5.50 -23.49 15.84
CA PRO A 235 6.42 -22.45 15.38
C PRO A 235 7.37 -22.92 14.27
N ASN A 236 7.48 -24.23 14.02
CA ASN A 236 8.50 -24.80 13.13
C ASN A 236 8.01 -24.91 11.67
N PRO A 237 8.92 -24.82 10.68
CA PRO A 237 8.61 -25.17 9.29
C PRO A 237 8.62 -26.69 9.09
N SER A 238 7.81 -27.19 8.14
CA SER A 238 7.78 -28.60 7.72
C SER A 238 8.46 -28.79 6.36
N ILE A 239 9.25 -29.86 6.23
CA ILE A 239 9.98 -30.19 5.00
C ILE A 239 9.02 -30.67 3.91
N GLU A 240 7.96 -31.37 4.30
CA GLU A 240 6.84 -31.83 3.48
C GLU A 240 6.09 -30.63 2.92
N THR A 241 5.82 -29.64 3.78
CA THR A 241 5.23 -28.35 3.43
C THR A 241 6.10 -27.61 2.41
N ARG A 242 7.40 -27.48 2.66
CA ARG A 242 8.35 -26.86 1.71
C ARG A 242 8.29 -27.57 0.35
N LYS A 243 8.38 -28.91 0.32
CA LYS A 243 8.31 -29.70 -0.91
C LYS A 243 7.01 -29.46 -1.68
N GLN A 244 5.86 -29.43 -1.01
CA GLN A 244 4.57 -29.16 -1.64
C GLN A 244 4.49 -27.74 -2.22
N LEU A 245 4.96 -26.73 -1.49
CA LEU A 245 4.95 -25.35 -1.95
C LEU A 245 5.86 -25.13 -3.17
N LEU A 246 7.07 -25.70 -3.17
CA LEU A 246 8.00 -25.62 -4.30
C LEU A 246 7.49 -26.41 -5.52
N SER A 247 6.90 -27.60 -5.30
CA SER A 247 6.28 -28.38 -6.38
C SER A 247 5.08 -27.66 -7.01
N ASN A 248 4.22 -27.02 -6.20
CA ASN A 248 3.14 -26.17 -6.70
C ASN A 248 3.70 -24.96 -7.46
N ALA A 249 4.80 -24.37 -6.99
CA ALA A 249 5.39 -23.20 -7.63
C ALA A 249 5.95 -23.53 -9.01
N ALA A 250 6.73 -24.60 -9.13
CA ALA A 250 7.28 -25.07 -10.41
C ALA A 250 6.18 -25.48 -11.42
N LYS A 251 5.01 -25.91 -10.95
CA LYS A 251 3.84 -26.19 -11.80
C LYS A 251 3.17 -24.91 -12.32
N TRP A 252 3.04 -23.87 -11.48
CA TRP A 252 2.07 -22.80 -11.70
C TRP A 252 2.62 -21.42 -12.06
N PHE A 253 3.91 -21.15 -11.83
CA PHE A 253 4.49 -19.82 -12.09
C PHE A 253 5.61 -19.89 -13.15
N PRO A 254 5.76 -18.84 -13.98
CA PRO A 254 6.82 -18.78 -14.97
C PRO A 254 8.18 -18.57 -14.29
N PHE A 255 8.92 -19.68 -14.13
CA PHE A 255 10.35 -19.66 -13.83
C PHE A 255 11.16 -19.89 -15.11
N THR A 256 12.43 -19.51 -15.10
CA THR A 256 13.31 -19.65 -16.27
C THR A 256 13.53 -21.14 -16.59
N PRO A 257 13.52 -21.59 -17.86
CA PRO A 257 13.71 -23.01 -18.21
C PRO A 257 14.97 -23.63 -17.60
N GLU A 258 16.04 -22.83 -17.50
CA GLU A 258 17.35 -23.17 -16.93
C GLU A 258 17.30 -23.49 -15.43
N SER A 259 16.18 -23.17 -14.74
CA SER A 259 15.95 -23.60 -13.35
C SER A 259 15.67 -25.10 -13.23
N GLU A 260 15.17 -25.76 -14.28
CA GLU A 260 14.71 -27.16 -14.26
C GLU A 260 13.72 -27.46 -13.11
N GLY A 261 12.97 -26.45 -12.63
CA GLY A 261 12.08 -26.58 -11.46
C GLY A 261 12.79 -26.65 -10.10
N LYS A 262 14.10 -26.33 -10.06
CA LYS A 262 14.92 -26.26 -8.85
C LYS A 262 14.89 -24.84 -8.28
N PHE A 263 15.06 -24.73 -6.96
CA PHE A 263 15.02 -23.46 -6.24
C PHE A 263 16.20 -23.35 -5.28
N ASP A 264 16.84 -22.18 -5.25
CA ASP A 264 17.77 -21.81 -4.17
C ASP A 264 16.96 -21.32 -2.96
N VAL A 265 16.99 -22.09 -1.86
CA VAL A 265 16.09 -21.90 -0.71
C VAL A 265 16.83 -21.16 0.40
N ILE A 266 16.66 -19.84 0.42
CA ILE A 266 17.28 -18.93 1.40
C ILE A 266 16.85 -19.29 2.84
N CYS A 267 15.54 -19.45 3.09
CA CYS A 267 14.99 -19.85 4.38
C CYS A 267 13.52 -20.30 4.26
N ASP A 268 13.00 -20.97 5.29
CA ASP A 268 11.55 -21.10 5.50
C ASP A 268 11.04 -19.95 6.38
N ILE A 269 9.79 -19.52 6.15
CA ILE A 269 9.15 -18.44 6.89
C ILE A 269 7.86 -18.94 7.55
N VAL A 270 7.75 -18.77 8.87
CA VAL A 270 6.58 -19.16 9.67
C VAL A 270 5.98 -17.94 10.37
N GLY A 271 5.06 -17.27 9.69
CA GLY A 271 4.31 -16.14 10.25
C GLY A 271 2.97 -16.55 10.89
N ARG A 272 2.51 -15.77 11.87
CA ARG A 272 1.17 -15.85 12.45
C ARG A 272 0.36 -14.60 12.11
N ARG A 273 -0.74 -14.72 11.35
CA ARG A 273 -1.53 -13.58 10.85
C ARG A 273 -2.58 -13.16 11.90
N PRO A 274 -2.55 -11.94 12.47
CA PRO A 274 -3.44 -11.54 13.56
C PRO A 274 -4.80 -11.10 13.00
N ALA A 275 -5.78 -11.99 13.02
CA ALA A 275 -7.12 -11.78 12.50
C ALA A 275 -8.13 -11.57 13.63
N ARG A 276 -9.38 -11.24 13.26
CA ARG A 276 -10.46 -11.02 14.22
C ARG A 276 -11.84 -11.33 13.64
N GLU A 277 -12.72 -11.89 14.47
CA GLU A 277 -14.13 -12.16 14.12
C GLU A 277 -14.90 -10.85 13.88
N GLY A 278 -15.64 -10.79 12.78
CA GLY A 278 -16.29 -9.55 12.32
C GLY A 278 -15.30 -8.48 11.85
N GLY A 279 -14.08 -8.87 11.48
CA GLY A 279 -13.06 -7.98 10.93
C GLY A 279 -12.33 -7.12 11.96
N MET A 280 -11.57 -6.16 11.43
CA MET A 280 -10.71 -5.28 12.24
C MET A 280 -11.49 -4.50 13.30
N ARG A 281 -10.96 -4.44 14.53
CA ARG A 281 -11.44 -3.47 15.52
C ARG A 281 -10.87 -2.10 15.12
N LEU A 282 -11.75 -1.21 14.67
CA LEU A 282 -11.41 0.11 14.14
C LEU A 282 -12.41 1.16 14.63
N GLU A 283 -12.16 1.66 15.83
CA GLU A 283 -13.06 2.52 16.62
C GLU A 283 -12.27 3.33 17.67
N ALA A 284 -12.89 4.36 18.25
CA ALA A 284 -12.32 5.12 19.36
C ALA A 284 -13.11 4.85 20.65
N GLU A 285 -12.42 4.34 21.67
CA GLU A 285 -12.93 4.05 23.01
C GLU A 285 -12.47 5.14 23.98
N LYS A 286 -13.40 5.76 24.72
CA LYS A 286 -13.07 6.68 25.81
C LYS A 286 -12.98 5.89 27.10
N VAL A 287 -11.82 5.91 27.78
CA VAL A 287 -11.55 5.02 28.92
C VAL A 287 -11.73 5.68 30.28
N VAL A 288 -10.92 6.67 30.63
CA VAL A 288 -10.93 7.32 31.97
C VAL A 288 -10.61 8.80 31.83
N GLY A 289 -11.43 9.68 32.40
CA GLY A 289 -11.23 11.13 32.35
C GLY A 289 -11.32 11.67 30.93
N ASP A 290 -10.20 12.18 30.41
CA ASP A 290 -10.03 12.64 29.02
C ASP A 290 -9.16 11.70 28.16
N ARG A 291 -8.84 10.48 28.67
CA ARG A 291 -8.05 9.47 27.95
C ARG A 291 -8.89 8.68 26.93
N PHE A 292 -8.31 8.47 25.75
CA PHE A 292 -8.88 7.68 24.65
C PHE A 292 -7.91 6.62 24.14
N ILE A 293 -8.46 5.48 23.73
CA ILE A 293 -7.78 4.45 22.93
C ILE A 293 -8.44 4.40 21.55
N VAL A 294 -7.67 4.57 20.47
CA VAL A 294 -8.14 4.31 19.11
C VAL A 294 -7.62 2.95 18.66
N HIS A 295 -8.50 1.99 18.46
CA HIS A 295 -8.14 0.64 18.07
C HIS A 295 -7.96 0.53 16.55
N ALA A 296 -6.96 -0.23 16.10
CA ALA A 296 -6.73 -0.55 14.70
C ALA A 296 -5.95 -1.87 14.57
N TYR A 297 -6.63 -3.00 14.85
CA TYR A 297 -6.00 -4.33 14.87
C TYR A 297 -6.95 -5.43 14.33
N GLY A 298 -6.44 -6.66 14.17
CA GLY A 298 -7.20 -7.79 13.61
C GLY A 298 -7.18 -7.90 12.08
N ALA A 299 -6.19 -7.31 11.39
CA ALA A 299 -6.12 -7.20 9.93
C ALA A 299 -5.89 -8.51 9.14
N GLY A 300 -5.70 -9.63 9.83
CA GLY A 300 -5.54 -10.96 9.23
C GLY A 300 -4.44 -11.01 8.17
N GLY A 301 -4.79 -11.47 6.96
CA GLY A 301 -3.87 -11.51 5.82
C GLY A 301 -3.70 -10.18 5.07
N ARG A 302 -4.62 -9.22 5.24
CA ARG A 302 -4.72 -8.01 4.41
C ARG A 302 -3.95 -6.80 4.97
N GLY A 303 -3.14 -6.99 6.01
CA GLY A 303 -2.51 -5.89 6.76
C GLY A 303 -1.68 -4.89 5.93
N TYR A 304 -1.04 -5.33 4.84
CA TYR A 304 -0.35 -4.42 3.90
C TYR A 304 -1.32 -3.74 2.94
N GLU A 305 -2.28 -4.50 2.41
CA GLU A 305 -3.29 -4.07 1.45
C GLU A 305 -4.22 -2.98 2.00
N LEU A 306 -4.56 -3.04 3.30
CA LEU A 306 -5.42 -2.05 3.98
C LEU A 306 -4.62 -0.92 4.66
N SER A 307 -3.29 -0.97 4.64
CA SER A 307 -2.43 -0.26 5.60
C SER A 307 -2.62 1.25 5.66
N TRP A 308 -2.81 1.92 4.53
CA TRP A 308 -2.93 3.38 4.49
C TRP A 308 -4.38 3.86 4.58
N GLY A 309 -5.33 3.09 4.03
CA GLY A 309 -6.75 3.34 4.24
C GLY A 309 -7.15 3.26 5.72
N VAL A 310 -6.66 2.24 6.44
CA VAL A 310 -6.84 2.13 7.90
C VAL A 310 -6.17 3.29 8.64
N ALA A 311 -4.94 3.68 8.26
CA ALA A 311 -4.24 4.82 8.87
C ALA A 311 -5.00 6.15 8.71
N GLU A 312 -5.70 6.33 7.59
CA GLU A 312 -6.60 7.47 7.38
C GLU A 312 -7.86 7.39 8.23
N ASP A 313 -8.51 6.23 8.31
CA ASP A 313 -9.69 6.02 9.17
C ASP A 313 -9.37 6.25 10.65
N VAL A 314 -8.18 5.84 11.13
CA VAL A 314 -7.69 6.15 12.48
C VAL A 314 -7.59 7.66 12.70
N VAL A 315 -7.01 8.41 11.75
CA VAL A 315 -6.94 9.87 11.87
C VAL A 315 -8.33 10.52 11.79
N LEU A 316 -9.26 9.99 10.99
CA LEU A 316 -10.65 10.46 10.96
C LEU A 316 -11.35 10.21 12.31
N LEU A 317 -11.15 9.05 12.95
CA LEU A 317 -11.63 8.77 14.31
C LEU A 317 -11.01 9.72 15.34
N MET A 318 -9.70 9.97 15.26
CA MET A 318 -9.01 10.92 16.14
C MET A 318 -9.52 12.37 15.96
N CYS A 319 -9.78 12.80 14.72
CA CYS A 319 -10.35 14.13 14.45
C CYS A 319 -11.79 14.25 14.96
N LYS A 320 -12.65 13.25 14.72
CA LYS A 320 -14.04 13.24 15.24
C LYS A 320 -14.12 13.29 16.76
N ASN A 321 -13.12 12.75 17.46
CA ASN A 321 -13.03 12.78 18.93
C ASN A 321 -12.17 13.94 19.48
N GLY A 322 -11.77 14.91 18.64
CA GLY A 322 -10.99 16.08 19.08
C GLY A 322 -9.55 15.79 19.50
N LEU A 323 -9.01 14.60 19.20
CA LEU A 323 -7.69 14.13 19.61
C LEU A 323 -6.56 14.68 18.72
N THR A 324 -6.86 15.11 17.50
CA THR A 324 -5.88 15.73 16.59
C THR A 324 -6.54 16.75 15.64
N THR A 325 -5.85 17.21 14.60
CA THR A 325 -6.31 18.27 13.68
C THR A 325 -6.37 17.79 12.22
N TYR A 326 -7.46 18.08 11.50
CA TYR A 326 -7.58 17.70 10.09
C TYR A 326 -6.90 18.72 9.18
N ASN A 327 -5.58 18.54 8.99
CA ASN A 327 -4.74 19.42 8.18
C ASN A 327 -5.02 19.27 6.67
N PHE A 328 -6.12 19.88 6.20
CA PHE A 328 -6.54 19.91 4.79
C PHE A 328 -5.52 20.58 3.82
N LEU A 329 -4.54 21.28 4.38
CA LEU A 329 -3.48 22.04 3.68
C LEU A 329 -2.62 21.22 2.69
N GLY A 330 -2.65 19.89 2.76
CA GLY A 330 -1.91 19.03 1.82
C GLY A 330 -2.50 18.95 0.40
N PHE A 331 -3.76 19.37 0.18
CA PHE A 331 -4.45 19.15 -1.10
C PHE A 331 -4.57 20.40 -2.00
N PHE A 332 -4.41 21.60 -1.45
CA PHE A 332 -4.52 22.85 -2.20
C PHE A 332 -3.44 23.87 -1.83
N GLY A 333 -2.24 23.67 -2.39
CA GLY A 333 -1.15 24.65 -2.37
C GLY A 333 -1.46 25.87 -3.24
N GLY A 334 -2.36 26.76 -2.80
CA GLY A 334 -2.65 28.01 -3.51
C GLY A 334 -3.82 28.86 -2.99
N VAL A 335 -4.78 28.28 -2.24
CA VAL A 335 -5.99 29.04 -1.84
C VAL A 335 -5.78 29.97 -0.64
N ASN A 336 -6.41 31.15 -0.71
CA ASN A 336 -6.32 32.22 0.27
C ASN A 336 -7.01 31.89 1.61
N ALA A 337 -6.76 32.72 2.63
CA ALA A 337 -7.26 32.50 3.99
C ALA A 337 -8.80 32.52 4.11
N THR A 338 -9.50 33.24 3.23
CA THR A 338 -10.96 33.35 3.23
C THR A 338 -11.60 32.03 2.77
N THR A 339 -11.13 31.45 1.66
CA THR A 339 -11.63 30.16 1.16
C THR A 339 -11.37 29.02 2.14
N ARG A 340 -10.27 29.08 2.92
CA ARG A 340 -9.99 28.11 3.99
C ARG A 340 -11.04 28.12 5.10
N ARG A 341 -11.61 29.28 5.46
CA ARG A 341 -12.72 29.36 6.43
C ARG A 341 -14.01 28.74 5.87
N SER A 342 -14.34 29.00 4.61
CA SER A 342 -15.52 28.42 3.96
C SER A 342 -15.44 26.88 3.89
N LEU A 343 -14.28 26.33 3.51
CA LEU A 343 -14.05 24.88 3.48
C LEU A 343 -14.07 24.25 4.88
N ALA A 344 -13.56 24.94 5.91
CA ALA A 344 -13.62 24.45 7.28
C ALA A 344 -15.07 24.30 7.79
N LEU A 345 -15.96 25.23 7.44
CA LEU A 345 -17.39 25.16 7.78
C LEU A 345 -18.11 24.00 7.06
N LEU A 346 -17.73 23.70 5.81
CA LEU A 346 -18.25 22.55 5.06
C LEU A 346 -17.71 21.19 5.56
N SER A 347 -16.67 21.19 6.40
CA SER A 347 -16.06 19.97 6.96
C SER A 347 -16.67 19.52 8.30
N ASN A 348 -17.81 20.09 8.72
CA ASN A 348 -18.48 19.69 9.96
C ASN A 348 -19.13 18.29 9.81
N PRO A 349 -18.80 17.29 10.66
CA PRO A 349 -19.31 15.92 10.50
C PRO A 349 -20.83 15.79 10.60
N ASP A 350 -21.50 16.71 11.30
CA ASP A 350 -22.94 16.68 11.56
C ASP A 350 -23.81 16.89 10.30
N CYS A 351 -23.20 17.24 9.16
CA CYS A 351 -23.91 17.30 7.88
C CYS A 351 -24.08 15.93 7.19
N PHE A 352 -23.56 14.84 7.76
CA PHE A 352 -23.68 13.46 7.23
C PHE A 352 -24.49 12.52 8.15
N GLY A 353 -25.72 12.95 8.45
CA GLY A 353 -26.77 12.17 9.14
C GLY A 353 -27.91 13.10 9.55
N THR A 354 -29.19 12.70 9.55
CA THR A 354 -29.81 11.40 9.25
C THR A 354 -31.21 11.63 8.66
N HIS A 355 -31.65 10.78 7.72
CA HIS A 355 -33.03 10.23 7.60
C HIS A 355 -33.20 9.57 6.22
N ILE A 356 -33.34 8.23 6.20
CA ILE A 356 -33.87 7.49 5.05
C ILE A 356 -35.13 6.78 5.55
N ASN A 357 -36.28 7.11 4.95
CA ASN A 357 -37.59 6.54 5.30
C ASN A 357 -37.98 5.52 4.21
N PRO A 358 -38.11 4.20 4.51
CA PRO A 358 -38.05 3.15 3.50
C PRO A 358 -39.38 2.86 2.76
N HIS A 359 -40.08 3.89 2.27
CA HIS A 359 -41.34 3.71 1.51
C HIS A 359 -41.53 4.71 0.35
N THR A 360 -40.86 4.47 -0.79
CA THR A 360 -41.46 4.70 -2.13
C THR A 360 -40.70 3.89 -3.19
N TYR A 361 -41.44 3.32 -4.15
CA TYR A 361 -40.90 2.55 -5.28
C TYR A 361 -41.33 3.22 -6.60
N TYR A 362 -40.47 3.13 -7.62
CA TYR A 362 -40.69 3.49 -9.03
C TYR A 362 -41.15 4.91 -9.40
N THR A 363 -40.25 5.66 -10.06
CA THR A 363 -40.54 6.28 -11.37
C THR A 363 -39.27 6.53 -12.20
N THR A 364 -39.28 6.01 -13.44
CA THR A 364 -38.59 6.46 -14.67
C THR A 364 -37.23 7.19 -14.65
N ARG A 365 -36.28 6.66 -15.43
CA ARG A 365 -35.10 7.37 -15.98
C ARG A 365 -35.50 8.68 -16.68
N SER A 366 -34.84 9.80 -16.35
CA SER A 366 -34.13 10.68 -17.31
C SER A 366 -33.46 11.85 -16.57
N GLU A 367 -32.62 12.61 -17.29
CA GLU A 367 -32.12 13.96 -16.94
C GLU A 367 -31.45 14.19 -15.57
N MET A 368 -30.11 14.10 -15.54
CA MET A 368 -29.27 15.09 -14.85
C MET A 368 -27.84 15.11 -15.40
N ARG A 369 -27.66 15.79 -16.54
CA ARG A 369 -26.35 16.36 -16.93
C ARG A 369 -26.35 17.82 -16.48
N ASN A 370 -25.39 18.22 -15.64
CA ASN A 370 -25.09 19.63 -15.40
C ASN A 370 -23.58 19.85 -15.37
N ILE A 371 -23.09 20.58 -16.38
CA ILE A 371 -21.69 20.98 -16.54
C ILE A 371 -21.59 22.44 -16.11
N TRP A 372 -20.73 22.73 -15.14
CA TRP A 372 -20.47 24.12 -14.72
C TRP A 372 -19.31 24.71 -15.52
N HIS A 373 -19.64 25.36 -16.66
CA HIS A 373 -18.73 26.32 -17.27
C HIS A 373 -18.88 27.69 -16.58
N ILE A 374 -17.76 28.28 -16.15
CA ILE A 374 -17.71 29.68 -15.71
C ILE A 374 -17.27 30.53 -16.91
N HIS A 375 -18.05 31.56 -17.22
CA HIS A 375 -17.71 32.60 -18.19
C HIS A 375 -17.52 33.93 -17.44
N LEU A 376 -16.51 34.71 -17.80
CA LEU A 376 -16.22 36.01 -17.18
C LEU A 376 -16.12 37.11 -18.24
N GLY A 377 -17.00 38.09 -18.10
CA GLY A 377 -17.09 39.36 -18.82
C GLY A 377 -18.18 40.20 -18.13
N LEU A 378 -18.19 41.52 -18.17
CA LEU A 378 -17.40 42.48 -18.93
C LEU A 378 -17.29 43.79 -18.12
N LEU A 379 -16.23 44.57 -18.30
CA LEU A 379 -16.20 45.98 -17.88
C LEU A 379 -15.32 46.84 -18.80
N GLY A 380 -15.86 48.01 -19.18
CA GLY A 380 -15.09 49.24 -19.42
C GLY A 380 -14.22 49.33 -20.68
N VAL A 381 -14.83 49.71 -21.81
CA VAL A 381 -14.11 50.15 -23.02
C VAL A 381 -13.44 51.52 -22.79
N ALA A 382 -12.21 51.67 -23.30
CA ALA A 382 -11.64 52.95 -23.74
C ALA A 382 -10.80 52.71 -25.01
N SER A 383 -10.75 53.65 -25.94
CA SER A 383 -10.30 53.41 -27.32
C SER A 383 -9.24 54.39 -27.83
N SER A 384 -8.40 53.91 -28.74
CA SER A 384 -7.78 54.68 -29.83
C SER A 384 -7.26 53.71 -30.91
N GLN A 385 -7.05 54.21 -32.13
CA GLN A 385 -6.63 53.44 -33.32
C GLN A 385 -5.29 53.98 -33.86
N GLN A 386 -4.86 53.39 -34.99
CA GLN A 386 -3.70 53.73 -35.82
C GLN A 386 -2.37 53.07 -35.39
N THR A 387 -1.51 52.52 -36.24
CA THR A 387 -1.50 51.88 -37.60
C THR A 387 -0.07 52.07 -38.10
N ASN A 388 0.56 51.00 -38.62
CA ASN A 388 1.88 51.01 -39.26
C ASN A 388 3.05 51.31 -38.28
N ASP A 389 4.31 51.01 -38.58
CA ASP A 389 4.91 50.67 -39.89
C ASP A 389 5.94 49.53 -39.83
N CYS A 390 6.40 49.08 -40.99
CA CYS A 390 7.36 47.99 -41.16
C CYS A 390 8.80 48.37 -40.81
N ARG A 391 9.61 47.36 -40.43
CA ARG A 391 11.00 47.21 -40.92
C ARG A 391 11.53 45.79 -40.72
N GLU A 392 12.07 45.25 -41.81
CA GLU A 392 13.06 44.18 -41.77
C GLU A 392 14.44 44.80 -41.53
N GLU A 393 15.39 44.03 -40.98
CA GLU A 393 16.80 44.21 -41.31
C GLU A 393 17.54 42.88 -41.12
N THR A 394 18.31 42.48 -42.13
CA THR A 394 19.00 41.19 -42.23
C THR A 394 20.47 41.39 -42.57
N GLU A 395 21.37 40.79 -41.79
CA GLU A 395 22.75 40.39 -42.15
C GLU A 395 23.30 39.56 -40.96
N MET A 396 23.85 38.35 -41.04
CA MET A 396 24.45 37.53 -42.12
C MET A 396 25.87 37.93 -42.55
N ASN A 397 26.89 37.39 -41.86
CA ASN A 397 28.07 36.70 -42.41
C ASN A 397 29.16 36.47 -41.32
N ASP A 398 30.21 35.66 -41.51
CA ASP A 398 30.30 34.25 -41.98
C ASP A 398 31.75 33.75 -41.66
N ASP A 399 32.02 32.45 -41.86
CA ASP A 399 33.32 31.84 -42.25
C ASP A 399 34.52 32.05 -41.25
N LYS A 400 35.23 31.03 -40.76
CA LYS A 400 35.97 30.06 -41.59
C LYS A 400 36.18 28.68 -40.99
N ARG A 401 36.10 27.68 -41.87
CA ARG A 401 36.60 26.30 -41.71
C ARG A 401 38.08 26.22 -42.06
N GLN A 402 38.76 25.14 -41.66
CA GLN A 402 39.44 24.28 -42.64
C GLN A 402 39.70 22.85 -42.15
N ASN A 403 39.55 21.90 -43.07
CA ASN A 403 39.92 20.48 -42.88
C ASN A 403 41.36 20.24 -43.35
N VAL A 404 42.02 19.24 -42.78
CA VAL A 404 42.87 18.30 -43.54
C VAL A 404 42.50 16.87 -43.12
N ASN A 405 42.70 15.91 -44.01
CA ASN A 405 42.20 14.52 -43.97
C ASN A 405 43.36 13.56 -44.37
N VAL A 406 43.04 12.28 -44.64
CA VAL A 406 43.70 11.36 -45.59
C VAL A 406 44.59 10.22 -45.01
N ASN A 407 44.01 9.00 -45.02
CA ASN A 407 44.67 7.68 -45.26
C ASN A 407 45.60 7.05 -44.16
N ARG A 408 45.89 5.73 -44.12
CA ARG A 408 45.46 4.56 -44.96
C ARG A 408 45.62 3.18 -44.25
N GLN A 409 45.10 2.16 -44.96
CA GLN A 409 45.58 0.75 -45.04
C GLN A 409 45.12 -0.29 -44.01
N SER A 410 45.23 -1.56 -44.45
CA SER A 410 44.58 -2.77 -43.92
C SER A 410 45.38 -4.04 -44.39
N PRO A 411 44.88 -5.30 -44.34
CA PRO A 411 45.45 -6.35 -43.48
C PRO A 411 46.26 -7.47 -44.19
N GLN A 412 46.96 -8.31 -43.41
CA GLN A 412 47.49 -9.67 -43.67
C GLN A 412 48.18 -10.22 -42.38
N LEU A 413 48.53 -11.50 -42.13
CA LEU A 413 48.55 -12.75 -42.94
C LEU A 413 48.08 -13.99 -42.10
N ARG A 414 48.59 -15.21 -42.33
CA ARG A 414 48.02 -16.53 -41.89
C ARG A 414 49.08 -17.52 -41.30
N ARG A 415 48.56 -18.64 -40.74
CA ARG A 415 49.09 -20.05 -40.67
C ARG A 415 50.04 -20.53 -39.53
N SER A 416 49.50 -21.39 -38.66
CA SER A 416 49.99 -22.73 -38.21
C SER A 416 49.00 -23.25 -37.12
N ILE A 417 48.70 -24.53 -36.85
CA ILE A 417 48.95 -25.87 -37.46
C ILE A 417 50.29 -26.59 -37.16
N GLN A 418 50.35 -27.32 -36.03
CA GLN A 418 50.78 -28.74 -35.84
C GLN A 418 50.55 -29.16 -34.36
N SER A 419 49.83 -30.26 -34.06
CA SER A 419 50.31 -31.57 -33.52
C SER A 419 51.20 -31.47 -32.25
N GLU A 420 51.05 -32.27 -31.19
CA GLU A 420 50.77 -33.72 -31.07
C GLU A 420 49.87 -34.07 -29.85
N PHE A 421 48.92 -35.01 -29.96
CA PHE A 421 48.92 -36.41 -29.45
C PHE A 421 49.22 -36.65 -27.96
N GLY A 422 48.32 -37.40 -27.30
CA GLY A 422 48.48 -37.90 -25.91
C GLY A 422 47.17 -38.52 -25.38
N VAL A 423 46.97 -39.82 -25.61
CA VAL A 423 45.82 -40.61 -25.10
C VAL A 423 46.34 -41.80 -24.32
N ARG A 424 45.67 -42.11 -23.21
CA ARG A 424 45.74 -43.29 -22.28
C ARG A 424 46.01 -42.88 -20.84
N ASP A 425 45.43 -43.54 -19.84
CA ASP A 425 44.43 -44.64 -19.85
C ASP A 425 43.12 -44.21 -19.16
#